data_AF-A0A7X3SKP0-F1
#
_entry.id   AF-A0A7X3SKP0-F1
#
_cell.length_a   1.000
_cell.length_b   1.000
_cell.length_c   1.000
_cell.angle_alpha   90.00
_cell.angle_beta   90.00
_cell.angle_gamma   90.00
#
_symmetry.space_group_name_H-M   'P 1'
#
loop_
_entity.id
_entity.type
_entity.pdbx_description
1 polymer ?
#
loop_
_entity_poly.entity_id
_entity_poly.type
_entity_poly.pdbx_seq_one_letter_code
_entity_poly.pdbx_strand_id
1 'polypeptide(L)' 'MEKKKIACEVCRNQCEMEVEMEDGEVVEVTGNGCMKGYIFAQNAAREQQ' A
#
# COMPACT_ATOMS: atom_id res chain seq x y z
N MET A 1 -8.17 -10.19 -8.89
CA MET A 1 -8.06 -8.92 -8.15
C MET A 1 -8.14 -9.20 -6.66
N GLU A 2 -7.06 -8.91 -5.93
CA GLU A 2 -6.91 -9.06 -4.48
C GLU A 2 -6.82 -7.67 -3.83
N LYS A 3 -7.37 -7.50 -2.63
CA LYS A 3 -7.27 -6.25 -1.86
C LYS A 3 -6.52 -6.49 -0.56
N LYS A 4 -5.48 -5.71 -0.29
CA LYS A 4 -4.69 -5.75 0.94
C LYS A 4 -4.86 -4.45 1.73
N LYS A 5 -5.07 -4.56 3.03
CA LYS A 5 -5.06 -3.41 3.96
C LYS A 5 -3.68 -3.26 4.58
N ILE A 6 -3.12 -2.06 4.49
CA ILE A 6 -1.76 -1.75 4.95
C ILE A 6 -1.78 -0.45 5.76
N ALA A 7 -1.13 -0.44 6.91
CA ALA A 7 -0.84 0.78 7.65
C ALA A 7 0.56 1.29 7.30
N CYS A 8 0.71 2.57 6.95
CA CYS A 8 2.00 3.16 6.62
C CYS A 8 2.88 3.31 7.87
N GLU A 9 4.14 2.87 7.82
CA GLU A 9 5.06 2.98 8.97
C GLU A 9 6.11 4.08 8.80
N VAL A 10 6.06 4.84 7.69
CA VAL A 10 7.11 5.81 7.33
C VAL A 10 7.12 7.07 8.22
N CYS A 11 5.96 7.47 8.74
CA CYS A 11 5.86 8.64 9.62
C CYS A 11 4.75 8.46 10.66
N ARG A 12 4.69 9.39 11.62
CA ARG A 12 3.72 9.34 12.73
C ARG A 12 2.24 9.40 12.33
N ASN A 13 1.92 9.75 11.08
CA ASN A 13 0.52 9.83 10.63
C ASN A 13 -0.12 8.45 10.44
N GLN A 14 0.69 7.43 10.17
CA GLN A 14 0.23 6.04 10.04
C GLN A 14 -1.00 5.88 9.16
N CYS A 15 -0.93 6.38 7.91
CA CYS A 15 -2.07 6.33 6.99
C CYS A 15 -2.54 4.88 6.83
N GLU A 16 -3.84 4.64 7.03
CA GLU A 16 -4.50 3.39 6.62
C GLU A 16 -4.72 3.43 5.11
N MET A 17 -4.27 2.40 4.41
CA MET A 17 -4.27 2.31 2.96
C MET A 17 -4.86 0.98 2.52
N GLU A 18 -5.47 1.00 1.33
CA GLU A 18 -5.91 -0.21 0.63
C GLU A 18 -5.12 -0.32 -0.68
N VAL A 19 -4.58 -1.49 -0.95
CA VAL A 19 -3.81 -1.79 -2.15
C VAL A 19 -4.55 -2.85 -2.95
N GLU A 20 -4.89 -2.53 -4.19
CA GLU A 20 -5.46 -3.49 -5.13
C GLU A 20 -4.33 -4.13 -5.94
N MET A 21 -4.35 -5.46 -6.03
CA MET A 21 -3.38 -6.24 -6.79
C MET A 21 -4.04 -7.14 -7.83
N GLU A 22 -3.38 -7.28 -8.97
CA GLU A 22 -3.77 -8.15 -10.08
C GLU A 22 -2.52 -8.82 -10.63
N ASP A 23 -2.56 -10.14 -10.82
CA ASP A 23 -1.44 -10.96 -11.29
C ASP A 23 -0.10 -10.73 -10.56
N GLY A 24 -0.18 -10.45 -9.25
CA GLY A 24 0.99 -10.21 -8.39
C GLY A 24 1.55 -8.79 -8.47
N GLU A 25 0.97 -7.93 -9.30
CA GLU A 25 1.32 -6.52 -9.45
C GLU A 25 0.34 -5.61 -8.73
N VAL A 26 0.85 -4.46 -8.24
CA VAL A 26 0.01 -3.42 -7.61
C VAL A 26 -0.58 -2.56 -8.73
N VAL A 27 -1.91 -2.48 -8.78
CA VAL A 27 -2.64 -1.69 -9.78
C VAL A 27 -3.17 -0.38 -9.19
N GLU A 28 -3.53 -0.36 -7.91
CA GLU A 28 -4.03 0.83 -7.24
C GLU A 28 -3.60 0.88 -5.77
N VAL A 29 -3.34 2.10 -5.28
CA VAL A 29 -3.13 2.39 -3.86
C VAL A 29 -4.03 3.56 -3.50
N THR A 30 -4.86 3.37 -2.48
CA THR A 30 -5.74 4.42 -1.95
C THR A 30 -5.47 4.66 -0.46
N GLY A 31 -5.86 5.84 0.04
CA GLY A 31 -5.69 6.21 1.45
C GLY A 31 -4.31 6.79 1.81
N ASN A 32 -3.36 6.83 0.87
CA ASN A 32 -2.05 7.43 1.13
C ASN A 32 -2.17 8.96 1.27
N GLY A 33 -1.69 9.51 2.38
CA GLY A 33 -1.65 10.97 2.59
C GLY A 33 -0.47 11.68 1.94
N CYS A 34 0.50 10.93 1.39
CA CYS A 34 1.69 11.48 0.73
C CYS A 34 2.34 10.46 -0.21
N MET A 35 3.35 10.89 -0.97
CA MET A 35 4.10 10.02 -1.88
C MET A 35 4.95 8.95 -1.18
N LYS A 36 5.47 9.24 0.02
CA LYS A 36 6.21 8.23 0.80
C LYS A 36 5.30 7.06 1.21
N GLY A 37 4.05 7.34 1.55
CA GLY A 37 3.05 6.32 1.85
C GLY A 37 2.71 5.45 0.63
N TYR A 38 2.55 6.09 -0.53
CA TYR A 38 2.34 5.39 -1.80
C TYR A 38 3.49 4.41 -2.12
N ILE A 39 4.74 4.88 -2.04
CA ILE A 39 5.92 4.05 -2.31
C ILE A 39 6.03 2.90 -1.29
N PHE A 40 5.79 3.18 0.00
CA PHE A 40 5.77 2.15 1.03
C PHE A 40 4.72 1.08 0.74
N ALA A 41 3.49 1.46 0.42
CA ALA A 41 2.40 0.53 0.11
C ALA A 41 2.73 -0.38 -1.08
N GLN A 42 3.34 0.18 -2.14
CA GLN A 42 3.76 -0.60 -3.30
C GLN A 42 4.80 -1.68 -2.95
N ASN A 43 5.76 -1.36 -2.09
CA ASN A 43 6.79 -2.32 -1.67
C ASN A 43 6.21 -3.35 -0.71
N ALA A 44 5.49 -2.89 0.32
CA ALA A 44 4.93 -3.75 1.36
C ALA A 44 3.91 -4.77 0.83
N ALA A 45 3.11 -4.41 -0.18
CA ALA A 45 2.12 -5.30 -0.77
C ALA A 45 2.75 -6.50 -1.52
N ARG A 46 3.96 -6.32 -2.06
CA ARG A 46 4.74 -7.35 -2.77
C ARG A 46 5.48 -8.30 -1.82
N GLU A 47 5.90 -7.83 -0.64
CA GLU A 47 6.62 -8.62 0.35
C GLU A 47 5.72 -9.60 1.15
N GLN A 48 4.40 -9.39 1.13
CA GLN A 48 3.41 -10.30 1.74
C GLN A 48 2.91 -11.38 0.75
N GLN A 49 3.77 -11.90 -0.13
CA GLN A 49 3.45 -12.99 -1.06
C GLN A 49 4.12 -14.30 -0.64
#